data_AF-A0A9D9PT20-F1
#
_entry.id   AF-A0A9D9PT20-F1
#
_cell.length_a   1.000
_cell.length_b   1.000
_cell.length_c   1.000
_cell.angle_alpha   90.00
_cell.angle_beta   90.00
_cell.angle_gamma   90.00
#
_symmetry.space_group_name_H-M   'P 1'
#
loop_
_entity.id
_entity.type
_entity.pdbx_description
1 polymer ?
#
loop_
_entity_poly.entity_id
_entity_poly.type
_entity_poly.pdbx_seq_one_letter_code
_entity_poly.pdbx_strand_id
1 'polypeptide(L)'
;MKKFRVRSILAAIWAAGMLTVQPTAAFALGDVELDCTAATVSDNWAQSAKFTYSPEDPNAPTGFDATRMTEDSVVRVSYELIEVHELPEGEATGYPVELVFQSWSDPDTPLTDSDGRVWATVAPSSIDEGNNIEYFKYSDIAKAYGTNDFGKVDRMLFSSTNDAKMKVTSVTVTECKETGDHWVASAGAEAERASRDRSLAVIVGGTALILAMIMGIIWFILGKKTGEAFDLATGEFIDKRDAV
;
A
#
# COMPACT_ATOMS: atom_id res chain seq x y z
N MET A 1 -28.95 -59.31 48.00
CA MET A 1 -27.97 -60.17 47.27
C MET A 1 -28.10 -59.81 45.79
N LYS A 2 -27.10 -59.62 44.95
CA LYS A 2 -25.64 -59.80 44.96
C LYS A 2 -25.14 -58.89 43.83
N LYS A 3 -24.01 -58.21 44.06
CA LYS A 3 -23.23 -57.52 43.03
C LYS A 3 -22.86 -58.53 41.93
N PHE A 4 -22.97 -58.15 40.65
CA PHE A 4 -22.25 -58.84 39.57
C PHE A 4 -21.22 -57.87 38.99
N ARG A 5 -19.97 -58.09 39.40
CA ARG A 5 -18.78 -57.75 38.61
C ARG A 5 -18.53 -58.91 37.63
N VAL A 6 -17.75 -58.64 36.58
CA VAL A 6 -16.70 -59.48 35.95
C VAL A 6 -16.71 -59.16 34.44
N ARG A 7 -15.81 -58.28 33.99
CA ARG A 7 -14.42 -58.50 33.50
C ARG A 7 -14.38 -58.63 31.97
N SER A 8 -13.65 -57.68 31.41
CA SER A 8 -12.94 -57.63 30.15
C SER A 8 -12.46 -58.99 29.62
N ILE A 9 -12.42 -59.16 28.30
CA ILE A 9 -11.36 -59.89 27.59
C ILE A 9 -11.44 -59.68 26.06
N LEU A 10 -10.26 -59.35 25.51
CA LEU A 10 -9.72 -59.54 24.15
C LEU A 10 -10.20 -58.71 22.94
N ALA A 11 -9.35 -57.73 22.64
CA ALA A 11 -8.71 -57.41 21.36
C ALA A 11 -9.07 -58.24 20.11
N ALA A 12 -9.39 -57.51 19.03
CA ALA A 12 -9.05 -57.89 17.67
C ALA A 12 -8.38 -56.69 16.98
N ILE A 13 -7.09 -56.81 16.74
CA ILE A 13 -6.31 -55.94 15.85
C ILE A 13 -6.64 -56.38 14.41
N TRP A 14 -7.13 -55.46 13.59
CA TRP A 14 -6.95 -55.53 12.15
C TRP A 14 -6.28 -54.23 11.70
N ALA A 15 -5.06 -54.39 11.21
CA ALA A 15 -4.26 -53.34 10.61
C ALA A 15 -4.64 -53.13 9.14
N ALA A 16 -4.26 -51.95 8.65
CA ALA A 16 -4.09 -51.57 7.24
C ALA A 16 -5.32 -51.05 6.49
N GLY A 17 -5.68 -49.81 6.82
CA GLY A 17 -6.07 -48.80 5.83
C GLY A 17 -5.27 -47.54 6.11
N MET A 18 -3.98 -47.50 5.74
CA MET A 18 -3.18 -46.28 5.77
C MET A 18 -3.72 -45.33 4.69
N LEU A 19 -4.76 -44.58 5.02
CA LEU A 19 -4.88 -43.25 4.44
C LEU A 19 -3.71 -42.48 5.05
N THR A 20 -2.66 -42.25 4.27
CA THR A 20 -1.61 -41.32 4.67
C THR A 20 -2.24 -39.93 4.72
N VAL A 21 -2.83 -39.59 5.86
CA VAL A 21 -3.00 -38.20 6.25
C VAL A 21 -1.56 -37.71 6.35
N GLN A 22 -1.09 -37.06 5.30
CA GLN A 22 0.11 -36.26 5.38
C GLN A 22 -0.12 -35.32 6.57
N PRO A 23 0.81 -35.20 7.52
CA PRO A 23 0.68 -34.17 8.53
C PRO A 23 0.66 -32.85 7.77
N THR A 24 -0.52 -32.22 7.65
CA THR A 24 -0.55 -30.78 7.50
C THR A 24 0.21 -30.29 8.71
N ALA A 25 1.42 -29.77 8.49
CA ALA A 25 2.11 -29.04 9.52
C ALA A 25 1.11 -28.01 10.02
N ALA A 26 0.58 -28.21 11.23
CA ALA A 26 -0.18 -27.18 11.90
C ALA A 26 0.85 -26.10 12.18
N PHE A 27 0.95 -25.12 11.28
CA PHE A 27 1.66 -23.89 11.58
C PHE A 27 1.01 -23.37 12.86
N ALA A 28 1.79 -23.20 13.92
CA ALA A 28 1.26 -22.64 15.15
C ALA A 28 0.88 -21.19 14.83
N LEU A 29 -0.42 -20.95 14.66
CA LEU A 29 -0.95 -19.60 14.55
C LEU A 29 -0.86 -18.94 15.92
N GLY A 30 -0.54 -17.66 15.92
CA GLY A 30 -0.42 -16.89 17.14
C GLY A 30 -0.70 -15.42 16.90
N ASP A 31 -1.04 -14.74 17.98
CA ASP A 31 -1.27 -13.30 17.97
C ASP A 31 0.06 -12.55 18.00
N VAL A 32 0.11 -11.43 17.29
CA VAL A 32 1.26 -10.52 17.27
C VAL A 32 0.86 -9.22 17.93
N GLU A 33 1.47 -8.91 19.07
CA GLU A 33 1.35 -7.62 19.74
C GLU A 33 2.40 -6.66 19.19
N LEU A 34 1.97 -5.50 18.70
CA LEU A 34 2.86 -4.50 18.12
C LEU A 34 3.19 -3.39 19.13
N ASP A 35 4.45 -2.93 19.11
CA ASP A 35 4.93 -1.96 20.08
C ASP A 35 4.41 -0.54 19.78
N CYS A 36 3.39 -0.13 20.54
CA CYS A 36 2.77 1.19 20.44
C CYS A 36 3.43 2.25 21.35
N THR A 37 4.59 1.98 21.96
CA THR A 37 5.24 2.96 22.87
C THR A 37 5.62 4.27 22.19
N ALA A 38 5.93 4.22 20.90
CA ALA A 38 6.24 5.39 20.08
C ALA A 38 4.98 6.09 19.50
N ALA A 39 3.77 5.60 19.80
CA ALA A 39 2.54 6.20 19.31
C ALA A 39 2.37 7.63 19.83
N THR A 40 1.82 8.49 18.98
CA THR A 40 1.61 9.91 19.28
C THR A 40 0.14 10.26 19.25
N VAL A 41 -0.22 11.38 19.89
CA VAL A 41 -1.57 11.94 19.76
C VAL A 41 -1.75 12.38 18.31
N SER A 42 -2.77 11.84 17.65
CA SER A 42 -3.15 12.20 16.28
C SER A 42 -4.48 12.94 16.26
N ASP A 43 -4.59 13.85 15.31
CA ASP A 43 -5.80 14.62 15.03
C ASP A 43 -5.90 14.86 13.51
N ASN A 44 -7.12 14.96 12.98
CA ASN A 44 -7.41 15.33 11.60
C ASN A 44 -6.53 14.59 10.55
N TRP A 45 -6.69 13.26 10.45
CA TRP A 45 -5.96 12.40 9.52
C TRP A 45 -4.45 12.24 9.77
N ALA A 46 -3.94 12.75 10.90
CA ALA A 46 -2.57 12.48 11.31
C ALA A 46 -2.39 11.02 11.78
N GLN A 47 -1.15 10.52 11.68
CA GLN A 47 -0.80 9.16 12.08
C GLN A 47 -0.48 9.10 13.56
N SER A 48 -1.15 8.21 14.30
CA SER A 48 -0.82 7.91 15.69
C SER A 48 0.30 6.87 15.78
N ALA A 49 0.16 5.76 15.06
CA ALA A 49 1.10 4.64 15.06
C ALA A 49 1.42 4.17 13.63
N LYS A 50 2.61 3.61 13.46
CA LYS A 50 3.13 3.14 12.17
C LYS A 50 4.03 1.94 12.39
N PHE A 51 3.79 0.88 11.61
CA PHE A 51 4.60 -0.31 11.58
C PHE A 51 5.10 -0.51 10.15
N THR A 52 6.42 -0.52 9.99
CA THR A 52 7.06 -0.64 8.67
C THR A 52 7.70 -2.00 8.55
N TYR A 53 7.44 -2.71 7.45
CA TYR A 53 8.15 -3.95 7.17
C TYR A 53 9.66 -3.67 7.06
N SER A 54 10.46 -4.49 7.72
CA SER A 54 11.92 -4.43 7.65
C SER A 54 12.45 -5.79 7.19
N PRO A 55 13.13 -5.89 6.02
CA PRO A 55 13.72 -7.14 5.59
C PRO A 55 14.92 -7.55 6.46
N GLU A 56 15.57 -6.60 7.13
CA GLU A 56 16.70 -6.84 8.03
C GLU A 56 16.26 -7.46 9.36
N ASP A 57 15.07 -7.08 9.82
CA ASP A 57 14.44 -7.64 11.02
C ASP A 57 12.91 -7.73 10.84
N PRO A 58 12.40 -8.79 10.18
CA PRO A 58 10.98 -8.97 9.89
C PRO A 58 10.10 -9.11 11.15
N ASN A 59 10.73 -9.35 12.31
CA ASN A 59 10.07 -9.49 13.60
C ASN A 59 10.35 -8.30 14.52
N ALA A 60 10.90 -7.21 13.99
CA ALA A 60 11.11 -5.99 14.76
C ALA A 60 9.79 -5.57 15.43
N PRO A 61 9.79 -5.19 16.72
CA PRO A 61 8.57 -4.84 17.44
C PRO A 61 7.86 -3.60 16.87
N THR A 62 8.61 -2.77 16.12
CA THR A 62 8.12 -1.56 15.41
C THR A 62 7.82 -1.83 13.93
N GLY A 63 7.93 -3.09 13.50
CA GLY A 63 7.61 -3.55 12.16
C GLY A 63 6.51 -4.61 12.19
N PHE A 64 5.91 -4.85 11.03
CA PHE A 64 4.99 -5.96 10.86
C PHE A 64 5.04 -6.42 9.41
N ASP A 65 5.24 -7.73 9.21
CA ASP A 65 5.11 -8.35 7.91
C ASP A 65 3.65 -8.78 7.69
N ALA A 66 2.93 -8.01 6.88
CA ALA A 66 1.53 -8.26 6.57
C ALA A 66 1.27 -9.62 5.92
N THR A 67 2.28 -10.24 5.29
CA THR A 67 2.14 -11.59 4.73
C THR A 67 2.00 -12.68 5.78
N ARG A 68 2.25 -12.36 7.07
CA ARG A 68 1.98 -13.26 8.20
C ARG A 68 0.50 -13.42 8.49
N MET A 69 -0.34 -12.46 8.08
CA MET A 69 -1.78 -12.54 8.28
C MET A 69 -2.38 -13.73 7.51
N THR A 70 -3.43 -14.31 8.08
CA THR A 70 -4.26 -15.34 7.46
C THR A 70 -5.65 -14.77 7.14
N GLU A 71 -6.46 -15.53 6.41
CA GLU A 71 -7.85 -15.12 6.09
C GLU A 71 -8.72 -14.91 7.34
N ASP A 72 -8.34 -15.52 8.47
CA ASP A 72 -9.01 -15.41 9.76
C ASP A 72 -8.44 -14.28 10.64
N SER A 73 -7.35 -13.62 10.23
CA SER A 73 -6.72 -12.55 11.00
C SER A 73 -7.67 -11.36 11.21
N VAL A 74 -7.61 -10.82 12.43
CA VAL A 74 -8.25 -9.55 12.81
C VAL A 74 -7.19 -8.63 13.39
N VAL A 75 -7.14 -7.40 12.90
CA VAL A 75 -6.37 -6.33 13.54
C VAL A 75 -7.26 -5.69 14.59
N ARG A 76 -6.89 -5.81 15.85
CA ARG A 76 -7.56 -5.18 16.99
C ARG A 76 -6.77 -3.96 17.42
N VAL A 77 -7.41 -2.81 17.50
CA VAL A 77 -6.79 -1.54 17.87
C VAL A 77 -7.48 -0.97 19.09
N SER A 78 -6.72 -0.75 20.15
CA SER A 78 -7.17 0.01 21.32
C SER A 78 -6.61 1.43 21.25
N TYR A 79 -7.42 2.41 21.65
CA TYR A 79 -7.01 3.81 21.65
C TYR A 79 -7.51 4.57 22.88
N GLU A 80 -6.80 5.64 23.21
CA GLU A 80 -7.26 6.69 24.10
C GLU A 80 -8.01 7.72 23.26
N LEU A 81 -9.29 7.94 23.58
CA LEU A 81 -10.10 8.99 22.99
C LEU A 81 -9.87 10.30 23.78
N ILE A 82 -9.34 11.32 23.13
CA ILE A 82 -8.94 12.57 23.79
C ILE A 82 -9.99 13.65 23.58
N GLU A 83 -10.50 13.78 22.35
CA GLU A 83 -11.51 14.78 21.99
C GLU A 83 -12.37 14.21 20.86
N VAL A 84 -13.68 14.42 20.91
CA VAL A 84 -14.62 14.08 19.84
C VAL A 84 -15.04 15.37 19.17
N HIS A 85 -15.00 15.38 17.85
CA HIS A 85 -15.31 16.54 17.03
C HIS A 85 -16.78 16.54 16.63
N GLU A 86 -17.42 17.70 16.71
CA GLU A 86 -18.76 17.90 16.16
C GLU A 86 -18.65 18.24 14.67
N LEU A 87 -19.10 17.31 13.81
CA LEU A 87 -19.03 17.46 12.36
C LEU A 87 -20.42 17.69 11.74
N PRO A 88 -20.50 18.39 10.59
CA PRO A 88 -21.74 18.46 9.82
C PRO A 88 -22.28 17.08 9.44
N GLU A 89 -23.60 16.99 9.23
CA GLU A 89 -24.25 15.76 8.80
C GLU A 89 -23.66 15.25 7.48
N GLY A 90 -23.20 14.00 7.48
CA GLY A 90 -22.59 13.35 6.31
C GLY A 90 -21.07 13.54 6.19
N GLU A 91 -20.42 14.29 7.08
CA GLU A 91 -18.96 14.45 7.09
C GLU A 91 -18.23 13.52 8.07
N ALA A 92 -18.94 12.99 9.07
CA ALA A 92 -18.38 12.05 10.04
C ALA A 92 -18.15 10.67 9.42
N THR A 93 -17.03 10.04 9.75
CA THR A 93 -16.72 8.66 9.35
C THR A 93 -17.50 7.63 10.19
N GLY A 94 -17.87 8.00 11.41
CA GLY A 94 -18.49 7.14 12.41
C GLY A 94 -17.50 6.31 13.22
N TYR A 95 -16.19 6.60 13.13
CA TYR A 95 -15.16 5.86 13.85
C TYR A 95 -13.87 6.69 14.03
N PRO A 96 -13.23 6.66 15.22
CA PRO A 96 -11.97 7.37 15.47
C PRO A 96 -10.73 6.90 14.69
N VAL A 97 -10.59 5.60 14.36
CA VAL A 97 -9.35 5.07 13.78
C VAL A 97 -9.50 4.69 12.31
N GLU A 98 -8.65 5.26 11.46
CA GLU A 98 -8.42 4.73 10.10
C GLU A 98 -7.19 3.83 10.08
N LEU A 99 -7.37 2.59 9.62
CA LEU A 99 -6.27 1.70 9.28
C LEU A 99 -5.86 1.93 7.82
N VAL A 100 -4.56 2.02 7.56
CA VAL A 100 -4.02 2.12 6.19
C VAL A 100 -3.00 1.03 5.92
N PHE A 101 -3.19 0.31 4.81
CA PHE A 101 -2.18 -0.56 4.21
C PHE A 101 -1.53 0.18 3.04
N GLN A 102 -0.24 0.46 3.16
CA GLN A 102 0.51 1.31 2.23
C GLN A 102 1.62 0.54 1.53
N SER A 103 1.79 0.84 0.23
CA SER A 103 2.85 0.30 -0.62
C SER A 103 3.47 1.34 -1.54
N TRP A 104 4.75 1.15 -1.86
CA TRP A 104 5.58 1.96 -2.76
C TRP A 104 6.18 1.12 -3.89
N SER A 105 5.90 -0.19 -3.91
CA SER A 105 6.58 -1.18 -4.74
C SER A 105 5.71 -1.79 -5.83
N ASP A 106 4.81 -1.02 -6.44
CA ASP A 106 4.02 -1.43 -7.62
C ASP A 106 3.32 -2.79 -7.38
N PRO A 107 2.45 -2.90 -6.36
CA PRO A 107 1.75 -4.14 -6.05
C PRO A 107 0.80 -4.54 -7.19
N ASP A 108 0.57 -5.85 -7.32
CA ASP A 108 -0.38 -6.38 -8.31
C ASP A 108 -1.81 -6.25 -7.78
N THR A 109 -2.33 -5.02 -7.89
CA THR A 109 -3.68 -4.65 -7.48
C THR A 109 -4.22 -3.58 -8.43
N PRO A 110 -5.54 -3.57 -8.71
CA PRO A 110 -6.17 -2.52 -9.51
C PRO A 110 -6.13 -1.13 -8.85
N LEU A 111 -5.69 -1.02 -7.59
CA LEU A 111 -5.67 0.22 -6.82
C LEU A 111 -4.32 0.94 -6.83
N THR A 112 -3.34 0.42 -7.56
CA THR A 112 -2.04 1.05 -7.74
C THR A 112 -2.19 2.37 -8.50
N ASP A 113 -1.67 3.46 -7.93
CA ASP A 113 -1.69 4.78 -8.54
C ASP A 113 -0.67 4.91 -9.69
N SER A 114 -0.62 6.08 -10.33
CA SER A 114 0.29 6.34 -11.45
C SER A 114 1.78 6.26 -11.07
N ASP A 115 2.10 6.35 -9.78
CA ASP A 115 3.46 6.29 -9.25
C ASP A 115 3.82 4.88 -8.75
N GLY A 116 2.94 3.89 -8.92
CA GLY A 116 3.18 2.52 -8.47
C GLY A 116 2.91 2.32 -6.97
N ARG A 117 2.03 3.12 -6.37
CA ARG A 117 1.80 3.15 -4.92
C ARG A 117 0.37 2.78 -4.59
N VAL A 118 0.17 2.31 -3.37
CA VAL A 118 -1.16 2.04 -2.83
C VAL A 118 -1.28 2.70 -1.47
N TRP A 119 -2.43 3.33 -1.25
CA TRP A 119 -2.88 3.84 0.03
C TRP A 119 -4.29 3.30 0.28
N ALA A 120 -4.38 2.11 0.86
CA ALA A 120 -5.64 1.43 1.09
C ALA A 120 -6.17 1.79 2.48
N THR A 121 -7.19 2.65 2.54
CA THR A 121 -7.86 3.00 3.79
C THR A 121 -8.94 1.98 4.13
N VAL A 122 -9.01 1.59 5.40
CA VAL A 122 -9.89 0.53 5.89
C VAL A 122 -10.70 1.08 7.06
N ALA A 123 -12.01 1.01 6.94
CA ALA A 123 -12.94 1.28 8.04
C ALA A 123 -13.00 0.07 8.99
N PRO A 124 -13.27 0.27 10.29
CA PRO A 124 -13.45 -0.84 11.21
C PRO A 124 -14.68 -1.67 10.82
N SER A 125 -14.55 -2.98 10.93
CA SER A 125 -15.63 -3.94 10.73
C SER A 125 -16.62 -4.00 11.91
N SER A 126 -16.15 -3.59 13.10
CA SER A 126 -16.95 -3.42 14.31
C SER A 126 -16.22 -2.54 15.31
N ILE A 127 -16.98 -1.89 16.18
CA ILE A 127 -16.50 -0.97 17.21
C ILE A 127 -17.05 -1.41 18.56
N ASP A 128 -16.17 -1.46 19.57
CA ASP A 128 -16.53 -1.56 20.99
C ASP A 128 -16.30 -0.18 21.62
N GLU A 129 -17.31 0.67 21.53
CA GLU A 129 -17.29 2.05 22.04
C GLU A 129 -17.03 2.10 23.54
N GLY A 130 -17.47 1.10 24.30
CA GLY A 130 -17.31 1.07 25.75
C GLY A 130 -15.85 0.89 26.21
N ASN A 131 -15.01 0.31 25.34
CA ASN A 131 -13.61 0.03 25.63
C ASN A 131 -12.64 0.76 24.68
N ASN A 132 -13.14 1.59 23.76
CA ASN A 132 -12.36 2.22 22.70
C ASN A 132 -11.53 1.21 21.90
N ILE A 133 -12.20 0.17 21.40
CA ILE A 133 -11.56 -0.88 20.59
C ILE A 133 -12.23 -0.93 19.22
N GLU A 134 -11.43 -0.92 18.18
CA GLU A 134 -11.86 -1.13 16.80
C GLU A 134 -11.24 -2.41 16.23
N TYR A 135 -12.01 -3.09 15.36
CA TYR A 135 -11.62 -4.37 14.78
C TYR A 135 -11.65 -4.31 13.26
N PHE A 136 -10.56 -4.66 12.60
CA PHE A 136 -10.42 -4.67 11.14
C PHE A 136 -10.17 -6.11 10.67
N LYS A 137 -11.09 -6.66 9.87
CA LYS A 137 -10.98 -8.02 9.36
C LYS A 137 -10.06 -8.08 8.15
N TYR A 138 -9.33 -9.18 8.02
CA TYR A 138 -8.52 -9.47 6.84
C TYR A 138 -9.30 -9.25 5.52
N SER A 139 -10.55 -9.72 5.44
CA SER A 139 -11.37 -9.57 4.23
C SER A 139 -11.61 -8.13 3.82
N ASP A 140 -11.79 -7.23 4.79
CA ASP A 140 -12.04 -5.81 4.53
C ASP A 140 -10.75 -5.11 4.12
N ILE A 141 -9.63 -5.48 4.74
CA ILE A 141 -8.28 -5.03 4.37
C ILE A 141 -7.95 -5.47 2.94
N ALA A 142 -8.12 -6.75 2.61
CA ALA A 142 -7.85 -7.29 1.28
C ALA A 142 -8.73 -6.62 0.21
N LYS A 143 -10.01 -6.35 0.53
CA LYS A 143 -10.92 -5.62 -0.35
C LYS A 143 -10.46 -4.18 -0.58
N ALA A 144 -10.08 -3.48 0.48
CA ALA A 144 -9.59 -2.10 0.41
C ALA A 144 -8.24 -2.00 -0.30
N TYR A 145 -7.39 -3.02 -0.19
CA TYR A 145 -6.09 -3.11 -0.87
C TYR A 145 -6.21 -3.65 -2.30
N GLY A 146 -7.35 -4.24 -2.66
CA GLY A 146 -7.69 -4.72 -4.01
C GLY A 146 -7.13 -6.11 -4.34
N THR A 147 -6.37 -6.72 -3.42
CA THR A 147 -5.82 -8.07 -3.53
C THR A 147 -5.57 -8.64 -2.12
N ASN A 148 -5.48 -9.96 -2.02
CA ASN A 148 -5.04 -10.67 -0.81
C ASN A 148 -3.53 -10.96 -0.81
N ASP A 149 -2.81 -10.59 -1.87
CA ASP A 149 -1.34 -10.62 -1.91
C ASP A 149 -0.75 -9.40 -1.19
N PHE A 150 -0.41 -9.58 0.08
CA PHE A 150 0.23 -8.55 0.90
C PHE A 150 1.76 -8.54 0.79
N GLY A 151 2.33 -9.25 -0.20
CA GLY A 151 3.78 -9.37 -0.39
C GLY A 151 4.50 -8.04 -0.52
N LYS A 152 3.82 -6.97 -0.96
CA LYS A 152 4.42 -5.65 -1.16
C LYS A 152 3.86 -4.57 -0.24
N VAL A 153 3.22 -4.94 0.88
CA VAL A 153 2.72 -3.98 1.87
C VAL A 153 3.88 -3.46 2.71
N ASP A 154 4.35 -2.25 2.41
CA ASP A 154 5.48 -1.66 3.12
C ASP A 154 5.11 -1.22 4.53
N ARG A 155 3.86 -0.76 4.75
CA ARG A 155 3.44 -0.21 6.04
C ARG A 155 2.00 -0.49 6.41
N MET A 156 1.81 -0.68 7.71
CA MET A 156 0.52 -0.58 8.39
C MET A 156 0.50 0.69 9.23
N LEU A 157 -0.45 1.58 8.97
CA LEU A 157 -0.59 2.88 9.65
C LEU A 157 -1.93 2.95 10.37
N PHE A 158 -1.95 3.63 11.50
CA PHE A 158 -3.15 3.91 12.27
C PHE A 158 -3.25 5.42 12.47
N SER A 159 -4.30 6.02 11.90
CA SER A 159 -4.52 7.46 11.89
C SER A 159 -5.82 7.82 12.62
N SER A 160 -5.89 9.01 13.20
CA SER A 160 -7.17 9.59 13.61
C SER A 160 -7.98 9.95 12.37
N THR A 161 -9.29 9.72 12.39
CA THR A 161 -10.21 10.36 11.43
C THR A 161 -10.47 11.82 11.80
N ASN A 162 -11.32 12.50 11.03
CA ASN A 162 -11.84 13.82 11.38
C ASN A 162 -12.85 13.77 12.55
N ASP A 163 -13.29 12.59 12.98
CA ASP A 163 -14.28 12.45 14.05
C ASP A 163 -13.69 12.70 15.44
N ALA A 164 -12.39 12.45 15.62
CA ALA A 164 -11.80 12.50 16.94
C ALA A 164 -10.28 12.69 16.95
N LYS A 165 -9.82 13.37 18.00
CA LYS A 165 -8.44 13.32 18.45
C LYS A 165 -8.23 12.09 19.33
N MET A 166 -7.21 11.31 19.01
CA MET A 166 -6.96 10.03 19.69
C MET A 166 -5.47 9.71 19.78
N LYS A 167 -5.16 8.67 20.56
CA LYS A 167 -3.84 8.05 20.57
C LYS A 167 -3.99 6.53 20.61
N VAL A 168 -3.38 5.82 19.67
CA VAL A 168 -3.29 4.35 19.70
C VAL A 168 -2.49 3.92 20.93
N THR A 169 -3.02 2.95 21.66
CA THR A 169 -2.40 2.42 22.88
C THR A 169 -2.01 0.95 22.76
N SER A 170 -2.68 0.18 21.91
CA SER A 170 -2.37 -1.23 21.65
C SER A 170 -2.81 -1.62 20.25
N VAL A 171 -2.02 -2.46 19.59
CA VAL A 171 -2.40 -3.12 18.34
C VAL A 171 -2.03 -4.59 18.43
N THR A 172 -3.02 -5.45 18.18
CA THR A 172 -2.86 -6.91 18.13
C THR A 172 -3.31 -7.40 16.76
N VAL A 173 -2.50 -8.21 16.08
CA VAL A 173 -2.91 -8.91 14.85
C VAL A 173 -3.05 -10.38 15.16
N THR A 174 -4.28 -10.91 15.05
CA THR A 174 -4.57 -12.27 15.47
C THR A 174 -4.27 -13.29 14.39
N GLU A 175 -4.19 -14.57 14.78
CA GLU A 175 -4.11 -15.72 13.85
C GLU A 175 -3.00 -15.58 12.80
N CYS A 176 -1.84 -15.06 13.19
CA CYS A 176 -0.71 -14.87 12.30
C CYS A 176 0.13 -16.15 12.19
N LYS A 177 0.68 -16.36 11.01
CA LYS A 177 1.81 -17.27 10.80
C LYS A 177 3.02 -16.79 11.61
N GLU A 178 3.84 -17.74 12.03
CA GLU A 178 5.12 -17.45 12.69
C GLU A 178 6.07 -16.65 11.79
N THR A 179 6.07 -16.96 10.49
CA THR A 179 6.90 -16.31 9.46
C THR A 179 6.06 -15.85 8.28
N GLY A 180 6.52 -14.80 7.61
CA GLY A 180 5.90 -14.27 6.40
C GLY A 180 6.77 -14.52 5.17
N ASP A 181 6.19 -14.26 4.01
CA ASP A 181 6.75 -14.47 2.68
C ASP A 181 6.88 -13.13 1.94
N HIS A 182 7.21 -12.06 2.68
CA HIS A 182 7.30 -10.70 2.14
C HIS A 182 8.18 -10.64 0.89
N TRP A 183 7.74 -9.86 -0.09
CA TRP A 183 8.52 -9.64 -1.29
C TRP A 183 9.73 -8.77 -0.96
N VAL A 184 10.92 -9.29 -1.22
CA VAL A 184 12.17 -8.52 -1.18
C VAL A 184 12.65 -8.35 -2.62
N ALA A 185 12.88 -7.11 -3.02
CA ALA A 185 13.42 -6.82 -4.35
C ALA A 185 14.73 -7.57 -4.55
N SER A 186 14.81 -8.40 -5.59
CA SER A 186 16.11 -8.89 -6.04
C SER A 186 16.89 -7.73 -6.64
N ALA A 187 18.22 -7.73 -6.52
CA ALA A 187 19.09 -6.69 -7.09
C ALA A 187 18.85 -6.48 -8.61
N GLY A 188 18.29 -7.47 -9.32
CA GLY A 188 17.87 -7.35 -10.71
C GLY A 188 16.57 -6.57 -10.92
N ALA A 189 15.60 -6.68 -10.02
CA ALA A 189 14.32 -5.97 -10.11
C ALA A 189 14.47 -4.45 -9.90
N GLU A 190 15.39 -4.03 -9.02
CA GLU A 190 15.75 -2.62 -8.85
C GLU A 190 16.43 -2.04 -10.10
N ALA A 191 17.30 -2.83 -10.75
CA ALA A 191 17.96 -2.44 -11.99
C ALA A 191 16.97 -2.27 -13.15
N GLU A 192 15.95 -3.14 -13.26
CA GLU A 192 14.87 -3.02 -14.25
C GLU A 192 13.97 -1.81 -14.00
N ARG A 193 13.57 -1.53 -12.75
CA ARG A 193 12.83 -0.31 -12.38
C ARG A 193 13.61 0.96 -12.72
N ALA A 194 14.88 1.03 -12.33
CA ALA A 194 15.75 2.14 -12.69
C ALA A 194 15.93 2.28 -14.22
N SER A 195 15.83 1.19 -14.98
CA SER A 195 15.83 1.25 -16.45
C SER A 195 14.50 1.77 -17.01
N ARG A 196 13.37 1.36 -16.42
CA ARG A 196 12.01 1.78 -16.81
C ARG A 196 11.81 3.28 -16.57
N ASP A 197 12.24 3.78 -15.42
CA ASP A 197 12.16 5.21 -15.08
C ASP A 197 13.06 6.05 -16.01
N ARG A 198 14.24 5.53 -16.37
CA ARG A 198 15.12 6.16 -17.37
C ARG A 198 14.50 6.16 -18.78
N SER A 199 13.81 5.09 -19.17
CA SER A 199 13.13 5.02 -20.46
C SER A 199 12.04 6.10 -20.58
N LEU A 200 11.24 6.28 -19.52
CA LEU A 200 10.21 7.31 -19.46
C LEU A 200 10.81 8.73 -19.51
N ALA A 201 11.89 8.99 -18.77
CA ALA A 201 12.60 10.27 -18.81
C ALA A 201 13.21 10.59 -20.19
N VAL A 202 13.72 9.58 -20.90
CA VAL A 202 14.28 9.74 -22.26
C VAL A 202 13.19 10.05 -23.29
N ILE A 203 12.01 9.44 -23.19
CA ILE A 203 10.89 9.69 -24.12
C ILE A 203 10.36 11.14 -23.97
N VAL A 204 10.21 11.63 -22.74
CA VAL A 204 9.74 12.99 -22.46
C VAL A 204 10.81 14.04 -22.79
N GLY A 205 12.09 13.79 -22.48
CA GLY A 205 13.18 14.69 -22.84
C GLY A 205 13.48 14.75 -24.34
N GLY A 206 13.36 13.61 -25.04
CA GLY A 206 13.59 13.49 -26.48
C GLY A 206 12.54 14.21 -27.33
N THR A 207 11.28 14.19 -26.92
CA THR A 207 10.18 14.84 -27.66
C THR A 207 10.24 16.38 -27.58
N ALA A 208 10.64 16.95 -26.44
CA ALA A 208 10.78 18.40 -26.27
C ALA A 208 11.92 19.00 -27.13
N LEU A 209 13.05 18.29 -27.28
CA LEU A 209 14.19 18.75 -28.09
C LEU A 209 13.90 18.72 -29.60
N ILE A 210 13.12 17.74 -30.07
CA ILE A 210 12.74 17.64 -31.49
C ILE A 210 11.80 18.79 -31.89
N LEU A 211 10.83 19.14 -31.04
CA LEU A 211 9.92 20.27 -31.30
C LEU A 211 10.66 21.62 -31.34
N ALA A 212 11.66 21.82 -30.47
CA ALA A 212 12.48 23.04 -30.48
C ALA A 212 13.32 23.18 -31.76
N MET A 213 13.88 22.06 -32.27
CA MET A 213 14.65 22.07 -33.52
C MET A 213 13.77 22.39 -34.74
N ILE A 214 12.55 21.84 -34.80
CA ILE A 214 11.61 22.11 -35.88
C ILE A 214 11.20 23.59 -35.88
N MET A 215 10.89 24.17 -34.71
CA MET A 215 10.56 25.60 -34.62
C MET A 215 11.75 26.51 -35.01
N GLY A 216 12.97 26.14 -34.62
CA GLY A 216 14.18 26.86 -35.01
C GLY A 216 14.42 26.88 -36.53
N ILE A 217 14.18 25.76 -37.21
CA ILE A 217 14.30 25.67 -38.67
C ILE A 217 13.22 26.51 -39.37
N ILE A 218 11.97 26.47 -38.91
CA ILE A 218 10.88 27.28 -39.47
C ILE A 218 11.20 28.78 -39.32
N TRP A 219 11.69 29.21 -38.16
CA TRP A 219 12.10 30.60 -37.93
C TRP A 219 13.28 31.02 -38.83
N PHE A 220 14.27 30.15 -39.00
CA PHE A 220 15.42 30.41 -39.88
C PHE A 220 15.03 30.53 -41.36
N ILE A 221 14.07 29.73 -41.84
CA ILE A 221 13.56 29.81 -43.21
C ILE A 221 12.76 31.11 -43.41
N LEU A 222 11.92 31.48 -42.44
CA LEU A 222 11.13 32.72 -42.50
C LEU A 222 12.02 33.98 -42.42
N GLY A 223 13.11 33.93 -41.65
CA GLY A 223 14.09 35.03 -41.56
C GLY A 223 14.90 35.27 -42.84
N LYS A 224 14.95 34.31 -43.77
CA LYS A 224 15.71 34.42 -45.02
C LYS A 224 14.96 35.07 -46.18
N LYS A 225 13.64 35.33 -46.08
CA LYS A 225 12.81 35.62 -47.26
C LYS A 225 12.36 37.08 -47.49
N THR A 226 12.94 38.08 -46.82
CA THR A 226 12.56 39.49 -47.04
C THR A 226 13.75 40.39 -47.39
N GLY A 227 14.42 40.11 -48.51
CA GLY A 227 15.53 40.91 -49.02
C GLY A 227 15.20 41.82 -50.21
N GLU A 228 14.08 41.64 -50.91
CA GLU A 228 13.80 42.35 -52.17
C GLU A 228 12.57 43.25 -52.06
N ALA A 229 12.65 44.43 -52.66
CA ALA A 229 11.55 45.37 -52.84
C ALA A 229 11.34 45.64 -54.34
N PHE A 230 10.08 45.75 -54.78
CA PHE A 230 9.73 46.02 -56.17
C PHE A 230 9.80 47.53 -56.43
N ASP A 231 10.64 47.96 -57.38
CA ASP A 231 10.76 49.36 -57.76
C ASP A 231 9.79 49.68 -58.91
N LEU A 232 8.89 50.63 -58.65
CA LEU A 232 7.85 51.07 -59.58
C LEU A 232 8.37 51.97 -60.71
N ALA A 233 9.57 52.56 -60.58
CA ALA A 233 10.15 53.43 -61.61
C ALA A 233 10.80 52.63 -62.75
N THR A 234 11.38 51.47 -62.41
CA THR A 234 12.14 50.62 -63.33
C THR A 234 11.39 49.34 -63.72
N GLY A 235 10.44 48.90 -62.89
CA GLY A 235 9.63 47.71 -63.13
C GLY A 235 10.31 46.40 -62.74
N GLU A 236 11.42 46.44 -61.97
CA GLU A 236 12.18 45.27 -61.53
C GLU A 236 12.27 45.18 -59.99
N PHE A 237 12.55 43.96 -59.48
CA PHE A 237 12.81 43.74 -58.05
C PHE A 237 14.27 44.03 -57.74
N ILE A 238 14.52 44.89 -56.75
CA ILE A 238 15.87 45.27 -56.30
C ILE A 238 16.06 44.95 -54.81
N ASP A 239 17.30 44.66 -54.42
CA ASP A 239 17.67 44.42 -53.02
C ASP A 239 17.43 45.70 -52.20
N LYS A 240 16.83 45.56 -51.02
CA LYS A 240 16.50 46.68 -50.12
C LYS A 240 17.70 47.53 -49.71
N ARG A 241 18.93 47.05 -49.86
CA ARG A 241 20.14 47.81 -49.54
C ARG A 241 20.50 48.88 -50.58
N ASP A 242 19.99 48.73 -51.81
CA ASP A 242 20.32 49.62 -52.93
C ASP A 242 19.15 50.57 -53.30
N ALA A 243 18.00 50.46 -52.61
CA ALA A 243 16.86 51.35 -52.76
C ALA A 243 17.00 52.56 -51.81
N VAL A 244 17.63 53.64 -52.29
CA VAL A 244 17.67 54.97 -51.64
C VAL A 244 16.96 55.99 -52.51
#